data_AF-A0A6S6XIP9-F1
#
_entry.id   AF-A0A6S6XIP9-F1
#
_cell.length_a   1.000
_cell.length_b   1.000
_cell.length_c   1.000
_cell.angle_alpha   90.00
_cell.angle_beta   90.00
_cell.angle_gamma   90.00
#
_symmetry.space_group_name_H-M   'P 1'
#
loop_
_entity.id
_entity.type
_entity.pdbx_description
1 polymer ?
#
loop_
_entity_poly.entity_id
_entity_poly.type
_entity_poly.pdbx_seq_one_letter_code
_entity_poly.pdbx_strand_id
1 'polypeptide(L)'
;MLKENFENFVDGTAVDEREVATAFAYCDGAVVYRDDSGNLYYLIAELPEIFEIGTVARISGLEPVDTADPQLKEKILVAAKGGKINHAAN
;
A
#
# COMPACT_ATOMS: atom_id res chain seq x y z
N MET A 1 -4.13 -35.10 -8.36
CA MET A 1 -3.79 -33.92 -7.53
C MET A 1 -2.74 -33.15 -8.30
N LEU A 2 -3.16 -32.09 -8.98
CA LEU A 2 -2.29 -31.22 -9.77
C LEU A 2 -1.63 -30.25 -8.79
N LYS A 3 -0.29 -30.24 -8.72
CA LYS A 3 0.44 -29.15 -8.06
C LYS A 3 0.36 -27.95 -8.98
N GLU A 4 -0.54 -27.02 -8.67
CA GLU A 4 -0.63 -25.74 -9.36
C GLU A 4 0.60 -24.91 -8.97
N ASN A 5 1.60 -24.86 -9.86
CA ASN A 5 2.68 -23.88 -9.78
C ASN A 5 2.16 -22.60 -10.44
N PHE A 6 1.84 -21.62 -9.61
CA PHE A 6 1.64 -20.25 -10.06
C PHE A 6 3.03 -19.66 -10.35
N GLU A 7 3.49 -19.85 -11.59
CA GLU A 7 4.63 -19.12 -12.11
C GLU A 7 4.21 -17.65 -12.22
N ASN A 8 4.60 -16.88 -11.20
CA ASN A 8 4.45 -15.44 -11.11
C ASN A 8 5.16 -14.75 -12.29
N PHE A 9 4.39 -14.37 -13.31
CA PHE A 9 4.86 -13.64 -14.48
C PHE A 9 5.00 -12.14 -14.17
N VAL A 10 6.14 -11.73 -13.58
CA VAL A 10 6.78 -10.42 -13.82
C VAL A 10 8.28 -10.57 -13.57
N ASP A 11 9.09 -10.49 -14.62
CA ASP A 11 10.54 -10.23 -14.57
C ASP A 11 11.39 -11.14 -13.66
N GLY A 12 11.45 -12.45 -14.01
CA GLY A 12 12.59 -13.35 -13.77
C GLY A 12 13.08 -13.59 -12.33
N THR A 13 12.44 -12.99 -11.33
CA THR A 13 12.82 -13.10 -9.92
C THR A 13 11.55 -13.31 -9.14
N ALA A 14 11.37 -14.51 -8.59
CA ALA A 14 10.34 -14.72 -7.58
C ALA A 14 10.63 -13.75 -6.44
N VAL A 15 9.78 -12.73 -6.29
CA VAL A 15 9.83 -11.81 -5.16
C VAL A 15 9.11 -12.51 -4.03
N ASP A 16 9.74 -12.58 -2.85
CA ASP A 16 9.13 -13.20 -1.68
C ASP A 16 7.91 -12.38 -1.25
N GLU A 17 6.82 -13.03 -0.85
CA GLU A 17 5.59 -12.36 -0.41
C GLU A 17 5.86 -11.42 0.79
N ARG A 18 6.93 -11.68 1.56
CA ARG A 18 7.38 -10.82 2.67
C ARG A 18 8.08 -9.54 2.21
N GLU A 19 8.37 -9.41 0.92
CA GLU A 19 9.07 -8.24 0.35
C GLU A 19 8.13 -7.31 -0.41
N VAL A 20 6.82 -7.59 -0.39
CA VAL A 20 5.81 -6.81 -1.10
C VAL A 20 4.70 -6.31 -0.18
N ALA A 21 4.06 -5.24 -0.62
CA ALA A 21 2.87 -4.70 0.00
C ALA A 21 1.82 -4.36 -1.07
N THR A 22 0.54 -4.45 -0.71
CA THR A 22 -0.58 -4.25 -1.62
C THR A 22 -1.27 -2.92 -1.34
N ALA A 23 -1.49 -2.13 -2.40
CA ALA A 23 -2.24 -0.88 -2.33
C ALA A 23 -3.68 -1.17 -1.89
N PHE A 24 -4.15 -0.52 -0.83
CA PHE A 24 -5.51 -0.72 -0.31
C PHE A 24 -6.30 0.58 -0.09
N ALA A 25 -5.63 1.74 -0.14
CA ALA A 25 -6.28 3.04 -0.05
C ALA A 25 -5.42 4.15 -0.68
N TYR A 26 -6.04 5.33 -0.84
CA TYR A 26 -5.34 6.58 -1.17
C TYR A 26 -5.68 7.62 -0.11
N CYS A 27 -4.72 8.48 0.23
CA CYS A 27 -4.99 9.64 1.05
C CYS A 27 -4.00 10.77 0.71
N ASP A 28 -4.51 11.98 0.52
CA ASP A 28 -3.71 13.21 0.54
C ASP A 28 -2.47 13.22 -0.38
N GLY A 29 -2.61 12.71 -1.61
CA GLY A 29 -1.47 12.61 -2.55
C GLY A 29 -0.56 11.41 -2.31
N ALA A 30 -0.98 10.45 -1.48
CA ALA A 30 -0.27 9.21 -1.23
C ALA A 30 -1.11 7.98 -1.57
N VAL A 31 -0.45 6.94 -2.08
CA VAL A 31 -0.98 5.58 -2.16
C VAL A 31 -0.57 4.84 -0.89
N VAL A 32 -1.50 4.15 -0.26
CA VAL A 32 -1.28 3.44 1.00
C VAL A 32 -1.24 1.95 0.73
N TYR A 33 -0.18 1.31 1.20
CA TYR A 33 0.09 -0.12 1.02
C TYR A 33 0.09 -0.84 2.37
N ARG A 34 -0.26 -2.13 2.34
CA ARG A 34 -0.21 -3.03 3.48
C ARG A 34 0.43 -4.35 3.08
N ASP A 35 1.36 -4.85 3.89
CA ASP A 35 1.91 -6.21 3.71
C ASP A 35 1.05 -7.27 4.42
N ASP A 36 1.35 -8.55 4.21
CA ASP A 36 0.65 -9.66 4.87
C ASP A 36 0.82 -9.70 6.40
N SER A 37 1.85 -9.02 6.93
CA SER A 37 2.06 -8.88 8.38
C SER A 37 1.25 -7.74 9.00
N GLY A 38 0.56 -6.93 8.18
CA GLY A 38 -0.21 -5.77 8.62
C GLY A 38 0.60 -4.49 8.78
N ASN A 39 1.87 -4.47 8.39
CA ASN A 39 2.67 -3.24 8.37
C ASN A 39 2.17 -2.32 7.26
N LEU A 40 2.25 -1.01 7.51
CA LEU A 40 1.74 0.00 6.61
C LEU A 40 2.88 0.79 5.98
N TYR A 41 2.74 1.03 4.69
CA TYR A 41 3.68 1.79 3.88
C TYR A 41 2.93 2.81 3.01
N TYR A 42 3.64 3.81 2.52
CA TYR A 42 3.08 4.81 1.62
C TYR A 42 4.04 5.18 0.49
N LEU A 43 3.46 5.66 -0.59
CA LEU A 43 4.17 6.26 -1.71
C LEU A 43 3.53 7.60 -2.02
N ILE A 44 4.31 8.69 -1.94
CA ILE A 44 3.86 10.00 -2.43
C ILE A 44 3.84 9.95 -3.95
N ALA A 45 2.71 10.27 -4.54
CA ALA A 45 2.53 10.32 -5.98
C ALA A 45 1.75 11.57 -6.35
N GLU A 46 2.12 12.23 -7.44
CA GLU A 46 1.40 13.41 -7.93
C GLU A 46 -0.05 13.05 -8.31
N LEU A 47 -0.27 11.82 -8.79
CA LEU A 47 -1.58 11.27 -9.15
C LEU A 47 -1.74 9.87 -8.53
N PRO A 48 -2.07 9.73 -7.24
CA PRO A 48 -2.17 8.43 -6.58
C PRO A 48 -3.32 7.57 -7.14
N GLU A 49 -4.34 8.20 -7.72
CA GLU A 49 -5.50 7.55 -8.33
C GLU A 49 -5.18 6.70 -9.57
N ILE A 50 -3.99 6.84 -10.16
CA ILE A 50 -3.55 6.00 -11.30
C ILE A 50 -3.17 4.59 -10.85
N PHE A 51 -2.83 4.42 -9.57
CA PHE A 51 -2.46 3.12 -9.02
C PHE A 51 -3.73 2.39 -8.65
N GLU A 52 -4.04 1.24 -9.25
CA GLU A 52 -5.26 0.51 -8.88
C GLU A 52 -5.17 -0.07 -7.47
N ILE A 53 -6.28 -0.07 -6.72
CA ILE A 53 -6.37 -0.83 -5.47
C ILE A 53 -6.15 -2.31 -5.77
N GLY A 54 -5.26 -2.96 -5.01
CA GLY A 54 -4.76 -4.30 -5.32
C GLY A 54 -3.40 -4.31 -6.02
N THR A 55 -2.87 -3.15 -6.43
CA THR A 55 -1.51 -3.05 -6.99
C THR A 55 -0.47 -3.49 -5.97
N VAL A 56 0.40 -4.41 -6.37
CA VAL A 56 1.51 -4.90 -5.54
C VAL A 56 2.77 -4.10 -5.84
N ALA A 57 3.46 -3.65 -4.79
CA ALA A 57 4.74 -2.94 -4.89
C ALA A 57 5.76 -3.54 -3.93
N ARG A 58 7.06 -3.44 -4.27
CA ARG A 58 8.15 -3.86 -3.38
C ARG A 58 8.29 -2.89 -2.22
N ILE A 59 8.38 -3.43 -1.00
CA ILE A 59 8.54 -2.65 0.24
C ILE A 59 9.77 -1.74 0.17
N SER A 60 10.86 -2.18 -0.49
CA SER A 60 12.08 -1.39 -0.65
C SER A 60 11.91 -0.08 -1.41
N GLY A 61 10.81 0.08 -2.16
CA GLY A 61 10.46 1.31 -2.88
C GLY A 61 9.37 2.14 -2.21
N LEU A 62 8.97 1.76 -1.00
CA LEU A 62 7.92 2.43 -0.23
C LEU A 62 8.49 3.02 1.06
N GLU A 63 7.86 4.07 1.54
CA GLU A 63 8.19 4.66 2.84
C GLU A 63 7.34 4.03 3.94
N PRO A 64 7.94 3.62 5.09
CA PRO A 64 7.16 3.12 6.23
C PRO A 64 6.34 4.24 6.85
N VAL A 65 5.11 3.96 7.29
CA VAL A 65 4.21 4.99 7.85
C VAL A 65 4.78 5.73 9.07
N ASP A 66 5.75 5.13 9.77
CA ASP A 66 6.44 5.80 10.88
C ASP A 66 7.35 6.96 10.45
N THR A 67 7.76 7.04 9.19
CA THR A 67 8.55 8.18 8.65
C THR A 67 7.67 9.30 8.10
N ALA A 68 6.36 9.07 7.95
CA ALA A 68 5.42 10.08 7.48
C ALA A 68 5.27 11.24 8.48
N ASP A 69 5.05 12.45 7.96
CA ASP A 69 4.67 13.59 8.78
C ASP A 69 3.42 13.29 9.62
N PRO A 70 3.27 13.85 10.83
CA PRO A 70 2.19 13.51 11.76
C PRO A 70 0.78 13.58 11.15
N GLN A 71 0.52 14.57 10.29
CA GLN A 71 -0.78 14.73 9.63
C GLN A 71 -1.06 13.61 8.62
N LEU A 72 -0.06 13.25 7.80
CA LEU A 72 -0.19 12.17 6.83
C LEU A 72 -0.32 10.82 7.54
N LYS A 73 0.50 10.59 8.57
CA LYS A 73 0.44 9.40 9.41
C LYS A 73 -0.96 9.18 9.98
N GLU A 74 -1.59 10.22 10.54
CA GLU A 74 -2.95 10.12 11.06
C GLU A 74 -3.96 9.71 9.98
N LYS A 75 -3.92 10.36 8.80
CA LYS A 75 -4.80 10.03 7.67
C LYS A 75 -4.63 8.58 7.21
N ILE A 76 -3.39 8.10 7.12
CA ILE A 76 -3.08 6.71 6.75
C ILE A 76 -3.65 5.74 7.80
N LEU A 77 -3.49 6.03 9.09
CA LEU A 77 -4.01 5.18 10.16
C LEU A 77 -5.55 5.14 10.18
N VAL A 78 -6.22 6.25 9.84
CA VAL A 78 -7.68 6.28 9.69
C VAL A 78 -8.13 5.41 8.52
N ALA A 79 -7.48 5.56 7.35
CA ALA A 79 -7.76 4.73 6.17
C ALA A 79 -7.54 3.24 6.47
N ALA A 80 -6.48 2.89 7.19
CA ALA A 80 -6.14 1.52 7.58
C ALA A 80 -7.19 0.84 8.47
N LYS A 81 -7.88 1.62 9.32
CA LYS A 81 -8.94 1.13 10.21
C LYS A 81 -10.30 0.94 9.51
N GLY A 82 -10.39 1.22 8.21
CA GLY A 82 -11.67 1.28 7.50
C GLY A 82 -12.51 2.49 7.90
N GLY A 83 -11.90 3.46 8.60
CA GLY A 83 -12.55 4.71 8.93
C GLY A 83 -12.70 5.52 7.65
N LYS A 84 -13.95 5.79 7.25
CA LYS A 84 -14.21 6.85 6.28
C LYS A 84 -13.61 8.13 6.85
N ILE A 85 -12.61 8.69 6.18
CA ILE A 85 -12.25 10.10 6.34
C ILE A 85 -13.46 10.91 5.88
N ASN A 86 -14.41 11.12 6.78
CA ASN A 86 -15.43 12.13 6.59
C ASN A 86 -14.65 13.45 6.59
N HIS A 87 -14.44 14.01 5.40
CA HIS A 87 -14.12 15.42 5.26
C HIS A 87 -15.33 16.19 5.80
N ALA A 88 -15.34 16.39 7.12
CA ALA A 88 -16.34 17.19 7.78
C ALA A 88 -15.83 18.62 7.82
N ALA A 89 -16.73 19.51 7.38
CA ALA A 89 -16.71 20.97 7.52
C ALA A 89 -15.82 21.71 6.50
N ASN A 90 -16.25 22.79 5.85
CA ASN A 90 -17.38 23.70 6.11
C ASN A 90 -17.68 24.49 4.82
#